data_AF-B7FKK6-F1
#
_entry.id   AF-B7FKK6-F1
#
_cell.length_a   1.000
_cell.length_b   1.000
_cell.length_c   1.000
_cell.angle_alpha   90.00
_cell.angle_beta   90.00
_cell.angle_gamma   90.00
#
_symmetry.space_group_name_H-M   'P 1'
#
loop_
_entity.id
_entity.type
_entity.pdbx_description
1 polymer ?
#
loop_
_entity_poly.entity_id
_entity_poly.type
_entity_poly.pdbx_seq_one_letter_code
_entity_poly.pdbx_strand_id
1 'polypeptide(L)'
;MQPTLSRAVVFLIFSAAAYFPLADAAFPGEAQTFREAPAFRNGRECPPRETSSIIHIAMTLDATYLRGSTAGVFSVLQHASCPENIAFHFVTTTHRRRQELRRIIISTFPYLNFHIYHFDSNLVRGKISYSIRRALDQPLNYARMYLADLVPATAQRIIYFDSDLIVVDDVAKLWSIDLGNHVLGAPEYCHANFTTHFTHRFWSNPSYSASFKGTRSVLL
;
A
#
# COMPACT_ATOMS: atom_id res chain seq x y z
N MET A 1 -41.38 -50.97 52.57
CA MET A 1 -41.35 -51.82 51.36
C MET A 1 -42.33 -51.24 50.36
N GLN A 2 -41.85 -50.33 49.50
CA GLN A 2 -42.39 -49.90 48.20
C GLN A 2 -41.55 -48.67 47.78
N PRO A 3 -40.81 -48.72 46.66
CA PRO A 3 -39.86 -47.66 46.30
C PRO A 3 -40.57 -46.52 45.59
N THR A 4 -40.23 -45.29 45.97
CA THR A 4 -40.61 -44.07 45.25
C THR A 4 -39.83 -43.99 43.94
N LEU A 5 -40.55 -44.11 42.82
CA LEU A 5 -39.98 -44.05 41.47
C LEU A 5 -39.62 -42.59 41.15
N SER A 6 -38.38 -42.20 41.41
CA SER A 6 -37.85 -40.91 40.98
C SER A 6 -37.80 -40.88 39.44
N ARG A 7 -38.65 -40.07 38.81
CA ARG A 7 -38.63 -39.88 37.34
C ARG A 7 -37.40 -39.05 36.99
N ALA A 8 -36.29 -39.73 36.68
CA ALA A 8 -35.14 -39.10 36.06
C ALA A 8 -35.52 -38.70 34.62
N VAL A 9 -35.68 -37.40 34.39
CA VAL A 9 -35.76 -36.85 33.03
C VAL A 9 -34.35 -36.86 32.46
N VAL A 10 -34.05 -37.86 31.64
CA VAL A 10 -32.81 -37.90 30.86
C VAL A 10 -32.97 -36.91 29.70
N PHE A 11 -32.33 -35.74 29.81
CA PHE A 11 -32.12 -34.88 28.66
C PHE A 11 -31.04 -35.53 27.77
N LEU A 12 -31.49 -36.25 26.73
CA LEU A 12 -30.61 -36.61 25.62
C LEU A 12 -30.29 -35.33 24.85
N ILE A 13 -29.19 -34.66 25.23
CA ILE A 13 -28.59 -33.64 24.40
C ILE A 13 -27.97 -34.38 23.21
N PHE A 14 -28.71 -34.43 22.10
CA PHE A 14 -28.10 -34.68 20.80
C PHE A 14 -27.20 -33.48 20.49
N SER A 15 -25.92 -33.56 20.87
CA SER A 15 -24.90 -32.76 20.22
C SER A 15 -24.80 -33.27 18.78
N ALA A 16 -25.63 -32.70 17.91
CA ALA A 16 -25.27 -32.61 16.51
C ALA A 16 -23.96 -31.81 16.48
N ALA A 17 -22.84 -32.52 16.48
CA ALA A 17 -21.60 -31.96 15.97
C ALA A 17 -21.89 -31.65 14.50
N ALA A 18 -22.40 -30.45 14.24
CA ALA A 18 -22.32 -29.86 12.93
C ALA A 18 -20.82 -29.77 12.67
N TYR A 19 -20.30 -30.76 11.93
CA TYR A 19 -19.07 -30.62 11.19
C TYR A 19 -19.34 -29.48 10.20
N PHE A 20 -19.15 -28.25 10.67
CA PHE A 20 -18.80 -27.18 9.77
C PHE A 20 -17.44 -27.59 9.23
N PRO A 21 -17.30 -27.94 7.94
CA PRO A 21 -15.97 -27.92 7.37
C PRO A 21 -15.42 -26.53 7.71
N LEU A 22 -14.20 -26.48 8.23
CA LEU A 22 -13.42 -25.25 8.18
C LEU A 22 -13.44 -24.87 6.71
N ALA A 23 -14.35 -23.94 6.39
CA ALA A 23 -14.33 -23.26 5.13
C ALA A 23 -12.96 -22.60 5.13
N ASP A 24 -12.02 -23.23 4.43
CA ASP A 24 -10.99 -22.51 3.73
C ASP A 24 -11.71 -21.31 3.16
N ALA A 25 -11.35 -20.10 3.62
CA ALA A 25 -12.06 -18.90 3.25
C ALA A 25 -11.90 -18.75 1.74
N ALA A 26 -12.82 -19.36 1.00
CA ALA A 26 -13.03 -19.17 -0.39
C ALA A 26 -13.45 -17.70 -0.47
N PHE A 27 -12.47 -16.84 -0.74
CA PHE A 27 -12.74 -15.53 -1.28
C PHE A 27 -13.68 -15.77 -2.47
N PRO A 28 -14.88 -15.18 -2.48
CA PRO A 28 -15.65 -15.12 -3.70
C PRO A 28 -14.78 -14.32 -4.66
N GLY A 29 -14.13 -15.04 -5.59
CA GLY A 29 -13.36 -14.47 -6.68
C GLY A 29 -14.31 -13.84 -7.68
N GLU A 30 -15.06 -12.83 -7.24
CA GLU A 30 -15.62 -11.86 -8.16
C GLU A 30 -14.43 -11.01 -8.60
N ALA A 31 -13.95 -11.25 -9.82
CA ALA A 31 -12.89 -10.46 -10.42
C ALA A 31 -13.27 -8.99 -10.23
N GLN A 32 -12.45 -8.27 -9.48
CA GLN A 32 -12.78 -6.90 -9.13
C GLN A 32 -12.79 -6.08 -10.43
N THR A 33 -13.99 -5.73 -10.89
CA THR A 33 -14.19 -5.03 -12.15
C THR A 33 -14.16 -3.53 -11.89
N PHE A 34 -13.34 -2.84 -12.68
CA PHE A 34 -13.24 -1.39 -12.66
C PHE A 34 -13.71 -0.87 -14.01
N ARG A 35 -14.27 0.34 -14.01
CA ARG A 35 -14.61 1.03 -15.25
C ARG A 35 -13.33 1.54 -15.89
N GLU A 36 -13.26 1.44 -17.21
CA GLU A 36 -12.18 2.05 -17.98
C GLU A 36 -12.17 3.58 -17.73
N ALA A 37 -10.99 4.09 -17.43
CA ALA A 37 -10.74 5.51 -17.25
C ALA A 37 -10.66 6.21 -18.63
N PRO A 38 -11.07 7.49 -18.73
CA PRO A 38 -10.92 8.24 -19.96
C PRO A 38 -9.43 8.41 -20.31
N ALA A 39 -9.15 8.72 -21.58
CA ALA A 39 -7.81 9.10 -21.98
C ALA A 39 -7.46 10.49 -21.42
N PHE A 40 -6.45 10.55 -20.56
CA PHE A 40 -5.87 11.81 -20.09
C PHE A 40 -4.73 12.21 -21.02
N ARG A 41 -4.70 13.48 -21.43
CA ARG A 41 -3.76 14.02 -22.42
C ARG A 41 -3.00 15.20 -21.86
N ASN A 42 -1.76 15.37 -22.32
CA ASN A 42 -0.95 16.53 -21.99
C ASN A 42 -1.64 17.84 -22.38
N GLY A 43 -1.61 18.81 -21.47
CA GLY A 43 -1.98 20.19 -21.76
C GLY A 43 -1.03 20.86 -22.76
N ARG A 44 -1.43 22.04 -23.25
CA ARG A 44 -0.66 22.81 -24.27
C ARG A 44 0.72 23.26 -23.79
N GLU A 45 0.89 23.40 -22.48
CA GLU A 45 2.12 23.89 -21.85
C GLU A 45 3.13 22.76 -21.58
N CYS A 46 2.76 21.51 -21.87
CA CYS A 46 3.65 20.38 -21.64
C CYS A 46 4.81 20.38 -22.64
N PRO A 47 6.05 20.14 -22.17
CA PRO A 47 7.20 20.04 -23.05
C PRO A 47 7.02 18.89 -24.06
N PRO A 48 7.68 18.96 -25.22
CA PRO A 48 7.78 17.83 -26.14
C PRO A 48 8.32 16.59 -25.43
N ARG A 49 7.86 15.40 -25.85
CA ARG A 49 8.19 14.14 -25.19
C ARG A 49 9.69 13.86 -25.10
N GLU A 50 10.46 14.33 -26.08
CA GLU A 50 11.92 14.16 -26.16
C GLU A 50 12.68 14.99 -25.11
N THR A 51 12.11 16.12 -24.70
CA THR A 51 12.70 17.06 -23.73
C THR A 51 12.02 17.00 -22.37
N SER A 52 10.96 16.21 -22.23
CA SER A 52 10.16 16.13 -21.01
C SER A 52 10.85 15.26 -19.96
N SER A 53 11.03 15.80 -18.74
CA SER A 53 11.36 14.98 -17.59
C SER A 53 10.15 14.12 -17.21
N ILE A 54 10.33 12.81 -17.18
CA ILE A 54 9.29 11.89 -16.71
C ILE A 54 9.14 12.00 -15.19
N ILE A 55 7.92 12.19 -14.71
CA ILE A 55 7.60 12.13 -13.28
C ILE A 55 7.38 10.66 -12.92
N HIS A 56 8.26 10.13 -12.06
CA HIS A 56 8.19 8.75 -11.61
C HIS A 56 7.40 8.65 -10.30
N ILE A 57 6.32 7.86 -10.30
CA ILE A 57 5.47 7.64 -9.12
C ILE A 57 5.48 6.16 -8.77
N ALA A 58 5.89 5.82 -7.54
CA ALA A 58 5.87 4.46 -7.03
C ALA A 58 4.69 4.24 -6.08
N MET A 59 4.06 3.06 -6.17
CA MET A 59 2.98 2.64 -5.28
C MET A 59 3.06 1.14 -5.04
N THR A 60 2.61 0.68 -3.88
CA THR A 60 2.38 -0.76 -3.67
C THR A 60 1.09 -1.20 -4.36
N LEU A 61 1.03 -2.44 -4.84
CA LEU A 61 -0.13 -3.00 -5.52
C LEU A 61 -0.43 -4.42 -5.03
N ASP A 62 -1.57 -4.56 -4.36
CA ASP A 62 -2.14 -5.84 -3.94
C ASP A 62 -3.67 -5.83 -4.05
N ALA A 63 -4.28 -7.01 -3.93
CA ALA A 63 -5.72 -7.17 -4.11
C ALA A 63 -6.55 -6.52 -2.98
N THR A 64 -6.00 -6.42 -1.77
CA THR A 64 -6.69 -5.84 -0.61
C THR A 64 -6.85 -4.33 -0.78
N TYR A 65 -5.83 -3.66 -1.30
CA TYR A 65 -5.79 -2.20 -1.47
C TYR A 65 -5.99 -1.74 -2.93
N LEU A 66 -6.45 -2.64 -3.80
CA LEU A 66 -6.60 -2.35 -5.23
C LEU A 66 -7.59 -1.20 -5.50
N ARG A 67 -8.67 -1.08 -4.71
CA ARG A 67 -9.63 0.04 -4.82
C ARG A 67 -8.96 1.39 -4.64
N GLY A 68 -8.20 1.51 -3.55
CA GLY A 68 -7.52 2.76 -3.21
C GLY A 68 -6.40 3.06 -4.20
N SER A 69 -5.62 2.05 -4.60
CA SER A 69 -4.57 2.21 -5.61
C SER A 69 -5.14 2.72 -6.94
N THR A 70 -6.24 2.12 -7.41
CA THR A 70 -6.94 2.57 -8.62
C THR A 70 -7.46 4.00 -8.48
N ALA A 71 -8.08 4.34 -7.35
CA ALA A 71 -8.57 5.70 -7.11
C ALA A 71 -7.41 6.73 -7.06
N GLY A 72 -6.30 6.38 -6.43
CA GLY A 72 -5.07 7.18 -6.38
C GLY A 72 -4.51 7.45 -7.77
N VAL A 73 -4.31 6.40 -8.58
CA VAL A 73 -3.85 6.53 -9.98
C VAL A 73 -4.79 7.44 -10.78
N PHE A 74 -6.10 7.21 -10.71
CA PHE A 74 -7.09 8.03 -11.40
C PHE A 74 -7.00 9.50 -10.97
N SER A 75 -6.91 9.75 -9.66
CA SER A 75 -6.84 11.11 -9.11
C SER A 75 -5.58 11.86 -9.56
N VAL A 76 -4.43 11.18 -9.66
CA VAL A 76 -3.19 11.76 -10.21
C VAL A 76 -3.40 12.14 -11.67
N LEU A 77 -3.90 11.22 -12.50
CA LEU A 77 -4.10 11.47 -13.93
C LEU A 77 -5.11 12.61 -14.19
N GLN A 78 -6.15 12.70 -13.35
CA GLN A 78 -7.17 13.73 -13.44
C GLN A 78 -6.64 15.14 -13.14
N HIS A 79 -5.68 15.27 -12.21
CA HIS A 79 -5.20 16.57 -11.75
C HIS A 79 -3.82 16.96 -12.31
N ALA A 80 -3.13 16.07 -13.01
CA ALA A 80 -1.85 16.37 -13.64
C ALA A 80 -2.03 17.25 -14.90
N SER A 81 -1.18 18.27 -15.06
CA SER A 81 -1.14 19.05 -16.32
C SER A 81 -0.59 18.22 -17.49
N CYS A 82 0.35 17.33 -17.22
CA CYS A 82 1.04 16.50 -18.22
C CYS A 82 0.98 15.01 -17.86
N PRO A 83 -0.22 14.39 -17.87
CA PRO A 83 -0.42 12.99 -17.44
C PRO A 83 0.34 11.97 -18.29
N GLU A 84 0.63 12.26 -19.56
CA GLU A 84 1.38 11.36 -20.45
C GLU A 84 2.89 11.38 -20.15
N ASN A 85 3.35 12.34 -19.33
CA ASN A 85 4.73 12.43 -18.84
C ASN A 85 4.90 11.79 -17.44
N ILE A 86 3.94 11.00 -16.98
CA ILE A 86 3.99 10.28 -15.70
C ILE A 86 4.23 8.79 -15.96
N ALA A 87 5.16 8.19 -15.21
CA ALA A 87 5.41 6.76 -15.20
C ALA A 87 5.10 6.17 -13.82
N PHE A 88 4.20 5.19 -13.78
CA PHE A 88 3.87 4.48 -12.55
C PHE A 88 4.74 3.24 -12.34
N HIS A 89 5.20 3.04 -11.12
CA HIS A 89 6.04 1.94 -10.68
C HIS A 89 5.32 1.19 -9.56
N PHE A 90 4.58 0.15 -9.94
CA PHE A 90 3.87 -0.68 -8.97
C PHE A 90 4.79 -1.74 -8.38
N VAL A 91 4.69 -1.94 -7.07
CA VAL A 91 5.46 -2.99 -6.38
C VAL A 91 4.50 -4.02 -5.79
N THR A 92 4.79 -5.31 -6.01
CA THR A 92 3.96 -6.40 -5.50
C THR A 92 4.82 -7.57 -5.02
N THR A 93 4.35 -8.30 -4.00
CA THR A 93 5.07 -9.45 -3.41
C THR A 93 4.74 -10.79 -4.09
N THR A 94 3.64 -10.88 -4.86
CA THR A 94 3.16 -12.18 -5.34
C THR A 94 3.25 -12.29 -6.86
N HIS A 95 4.14 -13.16 -7.35
CA HIS A 95 4.26 -13.47 -8.79
C HIS A 95 2.94 -13.94 -9.41
N ARG A 96 2.20 -14.84 -8.73
CA ARG A 96 0.93 -15.42 -9.22
C ARG A 96 -0.14 -14.36 -9.50
N ARG A 97 -0.23 -13.31 -8.66
CA ARG A 97 -1.21 -12.23 -8.81
C ARG A 97 -0.74 -11.11 -9.73
N ARG A 98 0.55 -11.06 -10.09
CA ARG A 98 1.10 -10.00 -10.95
C ARG A 98 0.37 -9.91 -12.29
N GLN A 99 0.09 -11.04 -12.92
CA GLN A 99 -0.61 -11.06 -14.22
C GLN A 99 -2.06 -10.59 -14.10
N GLU A 100 -2.74 -10.96 -13.02
CA GLU A 100 -4.11 -10.52 -12.74
C GLU A 100 -4.16 -9.01 -12.47
N LEU A 101 -3.32 -8.52 -11.57
CA LEU A 101 -3.19 -7.09 -11.28
C LEU A 101 -2.81 -6.30 -12.54
N ARG A 102 -1.88 -6.82 -13.35
CA ARG A 102 -1.53 -6.21 -14.65
C ARG A 102 -2.74 -6.12 -15.58
N ARG A 103 -3.54 -7.19 -15.70
CA ARG A 103 -4.75 -7.19 -16.52
C ARG A 103 -5.74 -6.13 -16.04
N ILE A 104 -5.95 -6.02 -14.73
CA ILE A 104 -6.84 -5.02 -14.14
C ILE A 104 -6.34 -3.61 -14.43
N ILE A 105 -5.05 -3.32 -14.26
CA ILE A 105 -4.50 -2.00 -14.56
C ILE A 105 -4.62 -1.67 -16.04
N ILE A 106 -4.35 -2.62 -16.95
CA ILE A 106 -4.50 -2.40 -18.40
C ILE A 106 -5.96 -2.14 -18.78
N SER A 107 -6.91 -2.90 -18.24
CA SER A 107 -8.33 -2.71 -18.55
C SER A 107 -8.89 -1.42 -17.94
N THR A 108 -8.32 -0.97 -16.82
CA THR A 108 -8.78 0.24 -16.13
C THR A 108 -8.12 1.50 -16.69
N PHE A 109 -6.84 1.43 -17.05
CA PHE A 109 -6.06 2.56 -17.56
C PHE A 109 -5.26 2.15 -18.81
N PRO A 110 -5.92 2.04 -19.99
CA PRO A 110 -5.28 1.52 -21.21
C PRO A 110 -4.08 2.34 -21.70
N TYR A 111 -4.03 3.62 -21.34
CA TYR A 111 -2.99 4.57 -21.76
C TYR A 111 -1.92 4.80 -20.70
N LEU A 112 -1.98 4.10 -19.56
CA LEU A 112 -1.04 4.30 -18.47
C LEU A 112 0.34 3.80 -18.85
N ASN A 113 1.35 4.64 -18.68
CA ASN A 113 2.74 4.19 -18.69
C ASN A 113 3.07 3.61 -17.31
N PHE A 114 3.25 2.29 -17.21
CA PHE A 114 3.55 1.65 -15.94
C PHE A 114 4.44 0.40 -16.03
N HIS A 115 5.11 0.12 -14.93
CA HIS A 115 5.90 -1.09 -14.68
C HIS A 115 5.44 -1.75 -13.39
N ILE A 116 5.54 -3.08 -13.30
CA ILE A 116 5.27 -3.83 -12.08
C ILE A 116 6.51 -4.61 -11.66
N TYR A 117 7.01 -4.33 -10.46
CA TYR A 117 8.19 -4.93 -9.86
C TYR A 117 7.82 -5.96 -8.81
N HIS A 118 8.69 -6.97 -8.66
CA HIS A 118 8.58 -7.94 -7.58
C HIS A 118 9.34 -7.45 -6.35
N PHE A 119 8.70 -7.45 -5.20
CA PHE A 119 9.40 -7.31 -3.93
C PHE A 119 9.63 -8.67 -3.28
N ASP A 120 10.89 -9.05 -3.09
CA ASP A 120 11.25 -10.26 -2.36
C ASP A 120 11.03 -10.08 -0.85
N SER A 121 9.94 -10.67 -0.36
CA SER A 121 9.60 -10.67 1.07
C SER A 121 10.68 -11.24 1.99
N ASN A 122 11.64 -12.02 1.47
CA ASN A 122 12.77 -12.52 2.26
C ASN A 122 13.68 -11.40 2.77
N LEU A 123 13.75 -10.27 2.07
CA LEU A 123 14.58 -9.12 2.46
C LEU A 123 14.21 -8.55 3.84
N VAL A 124 12.96 -8.75 4.26
CA VAL A 124 12.42 -8.24 5.53
C VAL A 124 12.05 -9.35 6.51
N ARG A 125 12.28 -10.62 6.14
CA ARG A 125 12.05 -11.78 7.02
C ARG A 125 12.84 -11.63 8.31
N GLY A 126 12.17 -11.76 9.45
CA GLY A 126 12.79 -11.65 10.77
C GLY A 126 13.24 -10.23 11.16
N LYS A 127 13.02 -9.23 10.30
CA LYS A 127 13.28 -7.81 10.60
C LYS A 127 12.03 -7.07 11.06
N ILE A 128 10.86 -7.62 10.76
CA ILE A 128 9.57 -7.08 11.17
C ILE A 128 9.30 -7.55 12.60
N SER A 129 9.34 -6.62 13.55
CA SER A 129 8.86 -6.90 14.91
C SER A 129 7.34 -6.99 14.87
N TYR A 130 6.77 -8.09 15.35
CA TYR A 130 5.32 -8.26 15.46
C TYR A 130 4.70 -7.05 16.13
N SER A 131 3.88 -6.33 15.37
CA SER A 131 3.16 -5.19 15.91
C SER A 131 1.81 -5.65 16.48
N ILE A 132 1.17 -4.78 17.26
CA ILE A 132 -0.20 -4.99 17.73
C ILE A 132 -1.18 -5.11 16.54
N ARG A 133 -0.81 -4.60 15.35
CA ARG A 133 -1.62 -4.63 14.13
C ARG A 133 -0.99 -5.56 13.09
N ARG A 134 -1.56 -6.76 12.90
CA ARG A 134 -1.10 -7.72 11.86
C ARG A 134 -0.98 -7.14 10.45
N ALA A 135 -1.71 -6.07 10.14
CA ALA A 135 -1.61 -5.34 8.87
C ALA A 135 -0.25 -4.68 8.64
N LEU A 136 0.45 -4.27 9.72
CA LEU A 136 1.80 -3.69 9.64
C LEU A 136 2.88 -4.77 9.41
N ASP A 137 2.55 -6.04 9.67
CA ASP A 137 3.49 -7.15 9.48
C ASP A 137 3.62 -7.59 8.02
N GLN A 138 2.87 -6.97 7.09
CA GLN A 138 2.92 -7.30 5.67
C GLN A 138 4.25 -6.83 5.05
N PRO A 139 5.04 -7.73 4.43
CA PRO A 139 6.32 -7.37 3.82
C PRO A 139 6.21 -6.23 2.81
N LEU A 140 5.09 -6.14 2.09
CA LEU A 140 4.87 -5.12 1.06
C LEU A 140 4.92 -3.68 1.62
N ASN A 141 4.56 -3.45 2.89
CA ASN A 141 4.62 -2.13 3.53
C ASN A 141 6.06 -1.57 3.57
N TYR A 142 7.05 -2.46 3.58
CA TYR A 142 8.46 -2.13 3.66
C TYR A 142 9.11 -1.96 2.29
N ALA A 143 8.40 -2.28 1.20
CA ALA A 143 8.93 -2.19 -0.15
C ALA A 143 9.38 -0.77 -0.52
N ARG A 144 8.78 0.26 0.08
CA ARG A 144 9.15 1.67 -0.07
C ARG A 144 10.64 1.93 0.21
N MET A 145 11.23 1.17 1.15
CA MET A 145 12.63 1.30 1.54
C MET A 145 13.61 0.70 0.52
N TYR A 146 13.11 -0.09 -0.43
CA TYR A 146 13.90 -0.79 -1.44
C TYR A 146 13.66 -0.25 -2.84
N LEU A 147 12.98 0.89 -2.99
CA LEU A 147 12.66 1.45 -4.32
C LEU A 147 13.92 1.72 -5.17
N ALA A 148 15.01 2.16 -4.55
CA ALA A 148 16.28 2.40 -5.22
C ALA A 148 16.89 1.12 -5.84
N ASP A 149 16.63 -0.05 -5.23
CA ASP A 149 17.10 -1.34 -5.73
C ASP A 149 16.11 -1.97 -6.74
N LEU A 150 14.83 -1.59 -6.65
CA LEU A 150 13.75 -2.16 -7.47
C LEU A 150 13.54 -1.44 -8.80
N VAL A 151 13.63 -0.11 -8.79
CA VAL A 151 13.34 0.74 -9.95
C VAL A 151 14.65 1.04 -10.70
N PRO A 152 14.66 1.06 -12.04
CA PRO A 152 15.88 1.33 -12.80
C PRO A 152 16.55 2.65 -12.41
N ALA A 153 17.88 2.66 -12.35
CA ALA A 153 18.69 3.84 -11.99
C ALA A 153 18.51 5.06 -12.92
N THR A 154 17.85 4.87 -14.08
CA THR A 154 17.44 5.98 -14.95
C THR A 154 16.37 6.86 -14.29
N ALA A 155 15.59 6.34 -13.34
CA ALA A 155 14.66 7.10 -12.51
C ALA A 155 15.41 7.71 -11.32
N GLN A 156 16.04 8.87 -11.52
CA GLN A 156 16.88 9.52 -10.49
C GLN A 156 16.09 10.09 -9.30
N ARG A 157 14.78 10.30 -9.47
CA ARG A 157 13.86 10.79 -8.43
C ARG A 157 12.57 10.00 -8.54
N ILE A 158 11.92 9.74 -7.41
CA ILE A 158 10.65 9.01 -7.34
C ILE A 158 9.77 9.65 -6.26
N ILE A 159 8.50 9.86 -6.56
CA ILE A 159 7.46 10.16 -5.57
C ILE A 159 6.84 8.83 -5.13
N TYR A 160 6.83 8.53 -3.84
CA TYR A 160 6.10 7.37 -3.32
C TYR A 160 4.73 7.78 -2.80
N PHE A 161 3.70 7.03 -3.20
CA PHE A 161 2.32 7.20 -2.75
C PHE A 161 1.81 5.90 -2.13
N ASP A 162 1.21 6.00 -0.94
CA ASP A 162 0.48 4.91 -0.34
C ASP A 162 -0.83 4.63 -1.10
N SER A 163 -1.39 3.45 -0.91
CA SER A 163 -2.59 3.01 -1.64
C SER A 163 -3.89 3.65 -1.17
N ASP A 164 -3.87 4.47 -0.11
CA ASP A 164 -5.04 5.02 0.57
C ASP A 164 -5.12 6.56 0.50
N LEU A 165 -4.56 7.15 -0.55
CA LEU A 165 -4.63 8.60 -0.80
C LEU A 165 -5.41 8.97 -2.06
N ILE A 166 -5.84 10.23 -2.11
CA ILE A 166 -6.41 10.89 -3.28
C ILE A 166 -5.62 12.18 -3.51
N VAL A 167 -5.15 12.36 -4.74
CA VAL A 167 -4.43 13.56 -5.18
C VAL A 167 -5.42 14.55 -5.78
N VAL A 168 -5.36 15.80 -5.33
CA VAL A 168 -6.30 16.88 -5.70
C VAL A 168 -5.62 18.07 -6.36
N ASP A 169 -4.32 17.96 -6.63
CA ASP A 169 -3.52 19.01 -7.27
C ASP A 169 -2.40 18.38 -8.12
N ASP A 170 -1.74 19.18 -8.94
CA ASP A 170 -0.73 18.72 -9.88
C ASP A 170 0.53 18.19 -9.16
N VAL A 171 0.84 16.92 -9.39
CA VAL A 171 2.04 16.24 -8.85
C VAL A 171 3.35 16.85 -9.34
N ALA A 172 3.33 17.63 -10.43
CA ALA A 172 4.50 18.40 -10.89
C ALA A 172 4.98 19.38 -9.81
N LYS A 173 4.08 19.91 -8.97
CA LYS A 173 4.43 20.79 -7.85
C LYS A 173 5.24 20.06 -6.78
N LEU A 174 4.90 18.80 -6.50
CA LEU A 174 5.66 17.96 -5.58
C LEU A 174 7.00 17.55 -6.20
N TRP A 175 6.97 17.21 -7.50
CA TRP A 175 8.16 16.80 -8.24
C TRP A 175 9.21 17.90 -8.35
N SER A 176 8.81 19.17 -8.41
CA SER A 176 9.72 20.32 -8.57
C SER A 176 10.31 20.83 -7.26
N ILE A 177 9.92 20.28 -6.11
CA ILE A 177 10.49 20.66 -4.82
C ILE A 177 12.01 20.41 -4.84
N ASP A 178 12.77 21.45 -4.48
CA ASP A 178 14.20 21.33 -4.26
C ASP A 178 14.46 20.66 -2.91
N LEU A 179 15.15 19.52 -2.95
CA LEU A 179 15.55 18.79 -1.74
C LEU A 179 16.94 19.22 -1.26
N GLY A 180 17.65 20.05 -2.00
CA GLY A 180 19.06 20.38 -1.76
C GLY A 180 19.90 19.11 -1.68
N ASN A 181 20.61 18.93 -0.57
CA ASN A 181 21.46 17.77 -0.31
C ASN A 181 20.74 16.61 0.40
N HIS A 182 19.41 16.68 0.56
CA HIS A 182 18.64 15.64 1.23
C HIS A 182 18.22 14.54 0.24
N VAL A 183 18.36 13.28 0.67
CA VAL A 183 17.99 12.12 -0.16
C VAL A 183 16.48 11.88 -0.26
N LEU A 184 15.70 12.50 0.64
CA LEU A 184 14.26 12.30 0.73
C LEU A 184 13.60 13.53 1.38
N GLY A 185 12.39 13.85 0.92
CA GLY A 185 11.45 14.77 1.57
C GLY A 185 10.16 14.05 1.95
N ALA A 186 9.58 14.41 3.08
CA ALA A 186 8.31 13.86 3.57
C ALA A 186 7.49 14.97 4.24
N PRO A 187 6.15 14.87 4.26
CA PRO A 187 5.31 15.83 4.98
C PRO A 187 5.59 15.79 6.48
N GLU A 188 5.48 16.94 7.13
CA GLU A 188 5.49 17.01 8.59
C GLU A 188 4.19 16.41 9.15
N TYR A 189 4.30 15.68 10.26
CA TYR A 189 3.12 15.18 10.96
C TYR A 189 2.38 16.33 11.65
N CYS A 190 1.19 16.65 11.14
CA CYS A 190 0.29 17.59 11.81
C CYS A 190 -0.34 16.93 13.05
N HIS A 191 -0.29 17.62 14.19
CA HIS A 191 -0.98 17.24 15.43
C HIS A 191 -0.67 15.83 15.99
N ALA A 192 0.49 15.26 15.65
CA ALA A 192 0.88 13.95 16.18
C ALA A 192 1.42 14.06 17.62
N ASN A 193 0.82 13.27 18.53
CA ASN A 193 1.42 13.02 19.83
C ASN A 193 2.25 11.72 19.77
N PHE A 194 3.55 11.86 19.49
CA PHE A 194 4.45 10.72 19.35
C PHE A 194 4.54 9.88 20.62
N THR A 195 4.40 10.49 21.80
CA THR A 195 4.40 9.78 23.09
C THR A 195 3.38 8.65 23.10
N THR A 196 2.21 8.87 22.53
CA THR A 196 1.13 7.88 22.41
C THR A 196 1.19 7.04 21.14
N HIS A 197 1.98 7.46 20.15
CA HIS A 197 2.14 6.74 18.88
C HIS A 197 3.03 5.50 19.04
N PHE A 198 4.07 5.60 19.86
CA PHE A 198 5.00 4.51 20.11
C PHE A 198 4.71 3.77 21.41
N THR A 199 5.08 2.48 21.43
CA THR A 199 4.92 1.64 22.62
C THR A 199 5.89 2.05 23.75
N HIS A 200 5.56 1.68 24.99
CA HIS A 200 6.48 1.86 26.12
C HIS A 200 7.87 1.25 25.85
N ARG A 201 7.92 0.08 25.20
CA ARG A 201 9.18 -0.62 24.85
C ARG A 201 10.07 0.22 23.92
N PHE A 202 9.46 0.98 23.01
CA PHE A 202 10.17 1.90 22.13
C PHE A 202 10.82 3.03 22.95
N TRP A 203 10.04 3.71 23.79
CA TRP A 203 10.51 4.83 24.61
C TRP A 203 11.54 4.42 25.65
N SER A 204 11.46 3.20 26.18
CA SER A 204 12.44 2.68 27.13
C SER A 204 13.79 2.33 26.50
N ASN A 205 13.89 2.30 25.16
CA ASN A 205 15.15 2.06 24.47
C ASN A 205 15.87 3.41 24.19
N PRO A 206 17.05 3.66 24.80
CA PRO A 206 17.78 4.92 24.62
C PRO A 206 18.16 5.21 23.17
N SER A 207 18.47 4.17 22.38
CA SER A 207 18.86 4.32 20.97
C SER A 207 17.69 4.76 20.09
N TYR A 208 16.47 4.34 20.40
CA TYR A 208 15.28 4.70 19.62
C TYR A 208 14.73 6.07 20.02
N SER A 209 14.65 6.33 21.33
CA SER A 209 14.18 7.61 21.87
C SER A 209 15.13 8.78 21.55
N ALA A 210 16.43 8.51 21.38
CA ALA A 210 17.40 9.53 20.98
C ALA A 210 17.07 10.18 19.61
N SER A 211 16.46 9.44 18.67
CA SER A 211 16.06 9.95 17.35
C SER A 211 15.00 11.07 17.40
N PHE A 212 14.32 11.23 18.55
CA PHE A 212 13.30 12.23 18.79
C PHE A 212 13.80 13.46 19.56
N LYS A 213 15.09 13.50 19.94
CA LYS A 213 15.67 14.66 20.62
C LYS A 213 16.01 15.76 19.61
N GLY A 214 15.32 16.90 19.72
CA GLY A 214 15.63 18.12 18.95
C GLY A 214 15.14 18.12 17.50
N THR A 215 14.39 17.10 17.07
CA THR A 215 13.82 17.00 15.72
C THR A 215 12.36 17.46 15.70
N ARG A 216 11.99 18.28 14.70
CA ARG A 216 10.58 18.36 14.29
C ARG A 216 10.23 17.02 13.69
N SER A 217 9.25 16.35 14.27
CA SER A 217 9.09 14.92 14.10
C SER A 217 8.60 14.57 12.70
N VAL A 218 9.48 13.93 11.94
CA VAL A 218 9.20 13.31 10.64
C VAL A 218 9.47 11.83 10.80
N LEU A 219 8.47 10.98 10.60
CA LEU A 219 8.64 9.53 10.51
C LEU A 219 8.63 9.13 9.03
N LEU A 220 9.62 8.34 8.64
CA LEU A 220 9.72 7.71 7.32
C LEU A 220 9.13 6.30 7.33
#